data_AF-A0A924G5Y3-F1
#
_entry.id   AF-A0A924G5Y3-F1
#
_cell.length_a   1.000
_cell.length_b   1.000
_cell.length_c   1.000
_cell.angle_alpha   90.00
_cell.angle_beta   90.00
_cell.angle_gamma   90.00
#
_symmetry.space_group_name_H-M   'P 1'
#
loop_
_entity.id
_entity.type
_entity.pdbx_description
1 polymer ?
#
loop_
_entity_poly.entity_id
_entity_poly.type
_entity_poly.pdbx_seq_one_letter_code
_entity_poly.pdbx_strand_id
1 'polypeptide(L)'
;TLAKAIKSGRISHAYLFTGPRGVGKTSIARILAHEVNGLPYDEQQTHIDIIEIDAASNRRIDEIRELRDKIHVAPAMAKYKVYVIDEVHMLTREAFNALLKTLEEPPAHAIFILATTEAHKLPETIVSRTQRYIFRPIEPAKAVKHLRSIASQEKIDITDDALELVVEHGNGSFRDSIGLLDQLSNTEAKIDLTIVQRTLGIAPSEAIESLLAAIREGQTATLIYARLSELFDKGYQPVSVAKQLAAILRQQLMAGATNTTNDIALLSSLLEVALSHDPEAMLEVSILSYSAVVVTQPAVSAKAPDATVGHSESNREPVRRIDKVANATQPIKSEPHAVVQTTAAAVEAAKPVAVPQSLALLDDAPEIVAAAPAAEGSLNPETWQQILDILKKQHNTLYGIVRMAQPDFSKPQALHLAFNFAFHQKRANEAKNRDAIANAVAAVVGSGTVVVCTYNADAKAAQPVLAQVPAPSKQAAVATDTNGNPLSTISNIFGGVEMVE
;
A
#
# COMPACT_ATOMS: atom_id res chain seq x y z
N THR A 1 -14.27 -20.78 19.77
CA THR A 1 -14.13 -19.31 19.87
C THR A 1 -13.12 -18.98 20.94
N LEU A 2 -12.39 -17.87 20.81
CA LEU A 2 -11.35 -17.47 21.78
C LEU A 2 -11.86 -17.47 23.23
N ALA A 3 -13.07 -16.94 23.47
CA ALA A 3 -13.71 -16.94 24.79
C ALA A 3 -13.85 -18.35 25.41
N LYS A 4 -14.13 -19.39 24.62
CA LYS A 4 -14.20 -20.77 25.12
C LYS A 4 -12.81 -21.31 25.49
N ALA A 5 -11.79 -20.98 24.69
CA ALA A 5 -10.42 -21.39 24.95
C ALA A 5 -9.90 -20.82 26.27
N ILE A 6 -10.12 -19.51 26.48
CA ILE A 6 -9.78 -18.80 27.73
C ILE A 6 -10.51 -19.42 28.92
N LYS A 7 -11.84 -19.60 28.85
CA LYS A 7 -12.64 -20.22 29.93
C LYS A 7 -12.20 -21.65 30.27
N SER A 8 -11.70 -22.40 29.28
CA SER A 8 -11.22 -23.77 29.46
C SER A 8 -9.75 -23.87 29.89
N GLY A 9 -9.03 -22.74 30.02
CA GLY A 9 -7.60 -22.69 30.31
C GLY A 9 -6.69 -23.20 29.19
N ARG A 10 -7.23 -23.49 27.99
CA ARG A 10 -6.48 -23.99 26.83
C ARG A 10 -5.92 -22.81 26.03
N ILE A 11 -4.95 -22.12 26.61
CA ILE A 11 -4.26 -20.99 25.99
C ILE A 11 -3.11 -21.52 25.13
N SER A 12 -3.04 -21.08 23.88
CA SER A 12 -1.92 -21.36 22.98
C SER A 12 -0.76 -20.42 23.28
N HIS A 13 0.46 -20.88 23.10
CA HIS A 13 1.64 -20.02 23.18
C HIS A 13 1.72 -19.03 22.00
N ALA A 14 1.04 -19.32 20.88
CA ALA A 14 1.03 -18.44 19.72
C ALA A 14 -0.30 -18.44 18.95
N TYR A 15 -0.72 -17.26 18.54
CA TYR A 15 -1.93 -16.97 17.76
C TYR A 15 -1.56 -16.20 16.50
N LEU A 16 -2.20 -16.52 15.37
CA LEU A 16 -2.04 -15.81 14.11
C LEU A 16 -3.41 -15.30 13.62
N PHE A 17 -3.60 -13.99 13.68
CA PHE A 17 -4.79 -13.30 13.21
C PHE A 17 -4.58 -12.80 11.79
N THR A 18 -5.36 -13.33 10.86
CA THR A 18 -5.26 -13.01 9.43
C THR A 18 -6.57 -12.42 8.93
N GLY A 19 -6.51 -11.44 8.04
CA GLY A 19 -7.69 -10.89 7.39
C GLY A 19 -7.47 -9.46 6.89
N PRO A 20 -8.41 -8.90 6.12
CA PRO A 20 -8.31 -7.56 5.56
C PRO A 20 -8.06 -6.48 6.63
N ARG A 21 -7.60 -5.30 6.22
CA ARG A 21 -7.40 -4.18 7.17
C ARG A 21 -8.73 -3.76 7.80
N GLY A 22 -8.66 -3.22 9.01
CA GLY A 22 -9.81 -2.61 9.69
C GLY A 22 -10.93 -3.55 10.16
N VAL A 23 -10.77 -4.88 10.04
CA VAL A 23 -11.72 -5.89 10.58
C VAL A 23 -11.56 -6.17 12.09
N GLY A 24 -10.70 -5.44 12.80
CA GLY A 24 -10.52 -5.57 14.25
C GLY A 24 -9.48 -6.58 14.75
N LYS A 25 -8.50 -6.97 13.91
CA LYS A 25 -7.44 -7.93 14.31
C LYS A 25 -6.67 -7.47 15.56
N THR A 26 -6.12 -6.26 15.52
CA THR A 26 -5.30 -5.67 16.59
C THR A 26 -6.14 -5.39 17.84
N SER A 27 -7.38 -4.91 17.67
CA SER A 27 -8.32 -4.70 18.78
C SER A 27 -8.60 -6.01 19.53
N ILE A 28 -8.92 -7.10 18.81
CA ILE A 28 -9.12 -8.42 19.43
C ILE A 28 -7.82 -8.96 20.04
N ALA A 29 -6.65 -8.65 19.47
CA ALA A 29 -5.36 -9.04 20.05
C ALA A 29 -5.14 -8.38 21.42
N ARG A 30 -5.42 -7.07 21.55
CA ARG A 30 -5.33 -6.35 22.82
C ARG A 30 -6.33 -6.91 23.84
N ILE A 31 -7.58 -7.13 23.44
CA ILE A 31 -8.60 -7.73 24.33
C ILE A 31 -8.14 -9.11 24.82
N LEU A 32 -7.64 -9.95 23.90
CA LEU A 32 -7.13 -11.28 24.26
C LEU A 32 -5.97 -11.20 25.25
N ALA A 33 -5.02 -10.27 25.06
CA ALA A 33 -3.88 -10.09 25.95
C ALA A 33 -4.30 -9.75 27.39
N HIS A 34 -5.32 -8.91 27.55
CA HIS A 34 -5.87 -8.54 28.86
C HIS A 34 -6.65 -9.70 29.50
N GLU A 35 -7.54 -10.34 28.74
CA GLU A 35 -8.36 -11.47 29.19
C GLU A 35 -7.51 -12.67 29.65
N VAL A 36 -6.42 -12.97 28.94
CA VAL A 36 -5.49 -14.06 29.31
C VAL A 36 -4.81 -13.83 30.66
N ASN A 37 -4.61 -12.56 31.01
CA ASN A 37 -4.00 -12.14 32.26
C ASN A 37 -5.02 -11.77 33.34
N GLY A 38 -6.33 -11.80 33.05
CA GLY A 38 -7.37 -11.35 33.97
C GLY A 38 -7.27 -9.86 34.30
N LEU A 39 -6.69 -9.06 33.40
CA LEU A 39 -6.54 -7.62 33.57
C LEU A 39 -7.76 -6.90 33.01
N PRO A 40 -8.20 -5.78 33.62
CA PRO A 40 -9.23 -4.93 33.02
C PRO A 40 -8.71 -4.39 31.69
N TYR A 41 -9.56 -4.40 30.66
CA TYR A 41 -9.23 -3.79 29.37
C TYR A 41 -9.56 -2.30 29.42
N ASP A 42 -8.54 -1.47 29.21
CA ASP A 42 -8.64 -0.02 29.02
C ASP A 42 -7.72 0.36 27.86
N GLU A 43 -8.24 1.08 26.87
CA GLU A 43 -7.47 1.51 25.69
C GLU A 43 -6.30 2.45 26.05
N GLN A 44 -6.40 3.18 27.16
CA GLN A 44 -5.39 4.15 27.57
C GLN A 44 -4.29 3.56 28.46
N GLN A 45 -4.52 2.39 29.05
CA GLN A 45 -3.58 1.76 29.96
C GLN A 45 -2.75 0.70 29.24
N THR A 46 -1.45 0.97 29.10
CA THR A 46 -0.50 -0.04 28.66
C THR A 46 0.03 -0.78 29.89
N HIS A 47 -0.12 -2.10 29.89
CA HIS A 47 0.44 -2.95 30.93
C HIS A 47 1.88 -3.31 30.57
N ILE A 48 2.81 -3.28 31.54
CA ILE A 48 4.25 -3.55 31.31
C ILE A 48 4.52 -4.93 30.69
N ASP A 49 3.69 -5.92 31.03
CA ASP A 49 3.75 -7.29 30.50
C ASP A 49 2.98 -7.50 29.20
N ILE A 50 2.36 -6.45 28.63
CA ILE A 50 1.74 -6.47 27.30
C ILE A 50 2.56 -5.57 26.39
N ILE A 51 3.33 -6.18 25.50
CA ILE A 51 4.23 -5.48 24.58
C ILE A 51 3.59 -5.49 23.20
N GLU A 52 3.22 -4.31 22.72
CA GLU A 52 2.71 -4.10 21.37
C GLU A 52 3.80 -3.55 20.45
N ILE A 53 3.95 -4.17 19.27
CA ILE A 53 4.95 -3.81 18.26
C ILE A 53 4.24 -3.72 16.91
N ASP A 54 4.27 -2.55 16.29
CA ASP A 54 3.86 -2.37 14.90
C ASP A 54 5.07 -2.58 13.98
N ALA A 55 5.12 -3.71 13.28
CA ALA A 55 6.25 -4.04 12.41
C ALA A 55 6.39 -3.09 11.20
N ALA A 56 5.34 -2.33 10.84
CA ALA A 56 5.41 -1.36 9.75
C ALA A 56 6.17 -0.08 10.14
N SER A 57 5.98 0.41 11.37
CA SER A 57 6.68 1.59 11.91
C SER A 57 8.05 1.25 12.49
N ASN A 58 8.19 0.06 13.07
CA ASN A 58 9.34 -0.36 13.87
C ASN A 58 10.31 -1.25 13.10
N ARG A 59 10.69 -0.81 11.88
CA ARG A 59 11.57 -1.57 10.97
C ARG A 59 13.03 -1.62 11.41
N ARG A 60 13.40 -1.00 12.52
CA ARG A 60 14.81 -0.94 12.96
C ARG A 60 15.22 -2.32 13.49
N ILE A 61 16.35 -2.81 12.99
CA ILE A 61 16.93 -4.12 13.34
C ILE A 61 17.15 -4.26 14.86
N ASP A 62 17.37 -3.14 15.56
CA ASP A 62 17.67 -3.12 16.99
C ASP A 62 16.46 -3.47 17.87
N GLU A 63 15.25 -3.05 17.50
CA GLU A 63 14.02 -3.31 18.28
C GLU A 63 13.67 -4.81 18.32
N ILE A 64 13.97 -5.52 17.25
CA ILE A 64 13.80 -6.97 17.15
C ILE A 64 14.85 -7.74 17.97
N ARG A 65 16.08 -7.23 18.05
CA ARG A 65 17.11 -7.81 18.92
C ARG A 65 16.76 -7.61 20.39
N GLU A 66 16.26 -6.43 20.73
CA GLU A 66 15.72 -6.18 22.06
C GLU A 66 14.52 -7.07 22.37
N LEU A 67 13.63 -7.31 21.40
CA LEU A 67 12.51 -8.24 21.56
C LEU A 67 13.02 -9.64 21.91
N ARG A 68 14.01 -10.16 21.19
CA ARG A 68 14.65 -11.46 21.49
C ARG A 68 15.15 -11.54 22.93
N ASP A 69 15.85 -10.52 23.38
CA ASP A 69 16.45 -10.54 24.72
C ASP A 69 15.37 -10.39 25.81
N LYS A 70 14.31 -9.64 25.54
CA LYS A 70 13.17 -9.42 26.46
C LYS A 70 12.22 -10.61 26.56
N ILE A 71 12.16 -11.49 25.55
CA ILE A 71 11.28 -12.67 25.48
C ILE A 71 11.56 -13.69 26.59
N HIS A 72 12.82 -13.84 26.99
CA HIS A 72 13.21 -14.79 28.04
C HIS A 72 13.03 -14.22 29.45
N VAL A 73 12.70 -12.93 29.57
CA VAL A 73 12.48 -12.27 30.86
C VAL A 73 11.06 -12.55 31.32
N ALA A 74 10.95 -13.16 32.51
CA ALA A 74 9.67 -13.46 33.16
C ALA A 74 8.77 -12.21 33.29
N PRO A 75 7.44 -12.39 33.36
CA PRO A 75 6.51 -11.30 33.58
C PRO A 75 6.78 -10.61 34.93
N ALA A 76 6.56 -9.30 35.00
CA ALA A 76 6.78 -8.51 36.20
C ALA A 76 5.61 -8.60 37.19
N MET A 77 4.38 -8.48 36.71
CA MET A 77 3.17 -8.38 37.53
C MET A 77 2.03 -9.29 37.05
N ALA A 78 2.00 -9.61 35.76
CA ALA A 78 0.97 -10.46 35.16
C ALA A 78 1.34 -11.95 35.16
N LYS A 79 0.37 -12.81 34.82
CA LYS A 79 0.59 -14.26 34.68
C LYS A 79 1.42 -14.60 33.44
N TYR A 80 1.18 -13.89 32.35
CA TYR A 80 1.85 -14.07 31.06
C TYR A 80 2.37 -12.74 30.54
N LYS A 81 3.51 -12.81 29.85
CA LYS A 81 4.05 -11.72 29.06
C LYS A 81 3.57 -11.90 27.62
N VAL A 82 2.73 -10.97 27.18
CA VAL A 82 2.03 -11.07 25.90
C VAL A 82 2.67 -10.14 24.88
N TYR A 83 3.01 -10.68 23.72
CA TYR A 83 3.61 -9.95 22.61
C TYR A 83 2.59 -9.83 21.48
N VAL A 84 2.07 -8.63 21.26
CA VAL A 84 1.19 -8.31 20.14
C VAL A 84 2.04 -7.72 19.02
N ILE A 85 2.17 -8.43 17.91
CA ILE A 85 2.96 -7.99 16.75
C ILE A 85 2.00 -7.73 15.59
N ASP A 86 1.75 -6.45 15.29
CA ASP A 86 0.92 -6.03 14.17
C ASP A 86 1.72 -5.93 12.88
N GLU A 87 1.03 -6.16 11.76
CA GLU A 87 1.58 -6.31 10.42
C GLU A 87 2.87 -7.16 10.37
N VAL A 88 2.85 -8.32 11.04
CA VAL A 88 4.02 -9.20 11.21
C VAL A 88 4.73 -9.55 9.89
N HIS A 89 4.04 -9.50 8.76
CA HIS A 89 4.61 -9.72 7.43
C HIS A 89 5.65 -8.66 7.02
N MET A 90 5.70 -7.53 7.71
CA MET A 90 6.63 -6.42 7.50
C MET A 90 7.97 -6.60 8.23
N LEU A 91 8.10 -7.64 9.05
CA LEU A 91 9.33 -7.95 9.76
C LEU A 91 10.47 -8.33 8.81
N THR A 92 11.71 -8.02 9.21
CA THR A 92 12.90 -8.45 8.48
C THR A 92 13.13 -9.96 8.62
N ARG A 93 13.95 -10.54 7.73
CA ARG A 93 14.26 -11.98 7.77
C ARG A 93 14.95 -12.39 9.06
N GLU A 94 15.84 -11.54 9.58
CA GLU A 94 16.54 -11.75 10.85
C GLU A 94 15.54 -11.82 12.01
N ALA A 95 14.51 -10.98 11.99
CA ALA A 95 13.44 -10.97 12.97
C ALA A 95 12.60 -12.23 12.94
N PHE A 96 12.21 -12.69 11.74
CA PHE A 96 11.50 -13.95 11.57
C PHE A 96 12.32 -15.12 12.13
N ASN A 97 13.62 -15.17 11.85
CA ASN A 97 14.49 -16.24 12.36
C ASN A 97 14.62 -16.20 13.89
N ALA A 98 14.63 -15.02 14.50
CA ALA A 98 14.63 -14.87 15.95
C ALA A 98 13.31 -15.35 16.57
N LEU A 99 12.18 -14.98 15.97
CA LEU A 99 10.86 -15.45 16.39
C LEU A 99 10.70 -16.96 16.21
N LEU A 100 11.23 -17.54 15.13
CA LEU A 100 11.13 -18.98 14.86
C LEU A 100 11.70 -19.83 15.99
N LYS A 101 12.90 -19.49 16.48
CA LYS A 101 13.52 -20.21 17.61
C LYS A 101 12.64 -20.17 18.86
N THR A 102 12.01 -19.02 19.09
CA THR A 102 11.12 -18.83 20.25
C THR A 102 9.79 -19.56 20.07
N LEU A 103 9.24 -19.58 18.86
CA LEU A 103 7.98 -20.29 18.57
C LEU A 103 8.18 -21.81 18.55
N GLU A 104 9.41 -22.29 18.31
CA GLU A 104 9.78 -23.71 18.44
C GLU A 104 9.89 -24.14 19.90
N GLU A 105 10.52 -23.32 20.74
CA GLU A 105 10.71 -23.59 22.17
C GLU A 105 10.19 -22.41 23.02
N PRO A 106 8.86 -22.22 23.11
CA PRO A 106 8.28 -21.06 23.76
C PRO A 106 8.46 -21.12 25.28
N PRO A 107 8.91 -20.01 25.92
CA PRO A 107 8.85 -19.89 27.36
C PRO A 107 7.42 -20.08 27.87
N ALA A 108 7.22 -20.83 28.97
CA ALA A 108 5.89 -21.12 29.50
C ALA A 108 5.07 -19.88 29.91
N HIS A 109 5.76 -18.74 30.10
CA HIS A 109 5.16 -17.46 30.47
C HIS A 109 4.92 -16.52 29.27
N ALA A 110 5.39 -16.87 28.06
CA ALA A 110 5.31 -16.00 26.89
C ALA A 110 4.14 -16.41 25.98
N ILE A 111 3.37 -15.42 25.51
CA ILE A 111 2.28 -15.62 24.54
C ILE A 111 2.48 -14.65 23.38
N PHE A 112 2.43 -15.17 22.16
CA PHE A 112 2.52 -14.37 20.93
C PHE A 112 1.16 -14.22 20.26
N ILE A 113 0.81 -13.00 19.87
CA ILE A 113 -0.35 -12.70 19.04
C ILE A 113 0.14 -11.95 17.82
N LEU A 114 0.19 -12.63 16.68
CA LEU A 114 0.67 -12.11 15.41
C LEU A 114 -0.54 -11.66 14.58
N ALA A 115 -0.56 -10.43 14.10
CA ALA A 115 -1.60 -9.92 13.20
C ALA A 115 -1.01 -9.58 11.83
N THR A 116 -1.72 -9.94 10.76
CA THR A 116 -1.30 -9.62 9.39
C THR A 116 -2.47 -9.46 8.43
N THR A 117 -2.34 -8.52 7.50
CA THR A 117 -3.20 -8.42 6.31
C THR A 117 -2.77 -9.34 5.17
N GLU A 118 -1.50 -9.73 5.13
CA GLU A 118 -0.89 -10.49 4.03
C GLU A 118 -0.34 -11.84 4.48
N ALA A 119 -1.24 -12.77 4.83
CA ALA A 119 -0.86 -14.09 5.33
C ALA A 119 0.04 -14.90 4.37
N HIS A 120 -0.08 -14.68 3.06
CA HIS A 120 0.71 -15.38 2.04
C HIS A 120 2.20 -14.96 2.02
N LYS A 121 2.55 -13.83 2.64
CA LYS A 121 3.95 -13.38 2.79
C LYS A 121 4.65 -14.02 3.98
N LEU A 122 3.91 -14.70 4.86
CA LEU A 122 4.48 -15.36 6.03
C LEU A 122 5.08 -16.72 5.67
N PRO A 123 6.26 -17.06 6.21
CA PRO A 123 6.80 -18.40 6.10
C PRO A 123 5.84 -19.45 6.68
N GLU A 124 5.69 -20.59 5.99
CA GLU A 124 4.87 -21.71 6.47
C GLU A 124 5.33 -22.23 7.84
N THR A 125 6.62 -22.09 8.13
CA THR A 125 7.22 -22.44 9.43
C THR A 125 6.67 -21.63 10.61
N ILE A 126 6.22 -20.40 10.39
CA ILE A 126 5.51 -19.60 11.41
C ILE A 126 4.06 -20.06 11.48
N VAL A 127 3.40 -20.18 10.32
CA VAL A 127 1.97 -20.50 10.26
C VAL A 127 1.68 -21.83 10.95
N SER A 128 2.50 -22.86 10.72
CA SER A 128 2.33 -24.20 11.31
C SER A 128 2.48 -24.24 12.84
N ARG A 129 3.17 -23.26 13.44
CA ARG A 129 3.39 -23.14 14.89
C ARG A 129 2.40 -22.22 15.58
N THR A 130 1.47 -21.65 14.84
CA THR A 130 0.49 -20.69 15.37
C THR A 130 -0.92 -21.24 15.27
N GLN A 131 -1.77 -20.89 16.24
CA GLN A 131 -3.20 -21.12 16.07
C GLN A 131 -3.79 -20.02 15.19
N ARG A 132 -4.14 -20.36 13.95
CA ARG A 132 -4.64 -19.41 12.96
C ARG A 132 -6.13 -19.09 13.15
N TYR A 133 -6.46 -17.80 13.14
CA TYR A 133 -7.82 -17.26 13.11
C TYR A 133 -8.00 -16.34 11.90
N ILE A 134 -9.05 -16.59 11.12
CA ILE A 134 -9.36 -15.82 9.92
C ILE A 134 -10.51 -14.86 10.23
N PHE A 135 -10.21 -13.57 10.15
CA PHE A 135 -11.15 -12.48 10.26
C PHE A 135 -11.70 -12.18 8.88
N ARG A 136 -13.03 -12.14 8.79
CA ARG A 136 -13.74 -11.85 7.54
C ARG A 136 -14.26 -10.41 7.57
N PRO A 137 -14.40 -9.76 6.42
CA PRO A 137 -15.15 -8.51 6.32
C PRO A 137 -16.50 -8.63 6.99
N ILE A 138 -16.96 -7.55 7.64
CA ILE A 138 -18.29 -7.54 8.22
C ILE A 138 -19.35 -7.53 7.12
N GLU A 139 -20.43 -8.27 7.36
CA GLU A 139 -21.62 -8.25 6.53
C GLU A 139 -22.31 -6.87 6.59
N PRO A 140 -22.68 -6.27 5.44
CA PRO A 140 -23.22 -4.90 5.40
C PRO A 140 -24.37 -4.65 6.38
N ALA A 141 -25.35 -5.56 6.44
CA ALA A 141 -26.49 -5.44 7.36
C ALA A 141 -26.08 -5.38 8.84
N LYS A 142 -25.02 -6.11 9.23
CA LYS A 142 -24.49 -6.06 10.61
C LYS A 142 -23.73 -4.76 10.86
N ALA A 143 -23.00 -4.26 9.86
CA ALA A 143 -22.26 -3.01 9.96
C ALA A 143 -23.22 -1.82 10.12
N VAL A 144 -24.29 -1.75 9.31
CA VAL A 144 -25.33 -0.72 9.41
C VAL A 144 -25.95 -0.72 10.82
N LYS A 145 -26.31 -1.90 11.33
CA LYS A 145 -26.86 -2.03 12.68
C LYS A 145 -25.89 -1.54 13.76
N HIS A 146 -24.59 -1.84 13.61
CA HIS A 146 -23.58 -1.41 14.56
C HIS A 146 -23.35 0.11 14.52
N LEU A 147 -23.20 0.70 13.33
CA LEU A 147 -23.04 2.14 13.15
C LEU A 147 -24.27 2.91 13.62
N ARG A 148 -25.49 2.38 13.41
CA ARG A 148 -26.71 2.95 13.98
C ARG A 148 -26.69 3.01 15.50
N SER A 149 -26.17 1.95 16.14
CA SER A 149 -26.00 1.94 17.59
C SER A 149 -25.02 3.01 18.05
N ILE A 150 -23.90 3.20 17.33
CA ILE A 150 -22.90 4.23 17.62
C ILE A 150 -23.53 5.61 17.44
N ALA A 151 -24.16 5.87 16.29
CA ALA A 151 -24.82 7.14 15.99
C ALA A 151 -25.89 7.50 17.04
N SER A 152 -26.65 6.53 17.54
CA SER A 152 -27.65 6.76 18.59
C SER A 152 -27.02 7.12 19.94
N GLN A 153 -25.87 6.54 20.28
CA GLN A 153 -25.15 6.80 21.53
C GLN A 153 -24.46 8.16 21.51
N GLU A 154 -23.86 8.51 20.37
CA GLU A 154 -23.17 9.78 20.14
C GLU A 154 -24.13 10.91 19.72
N LYS A 155 -25.44 10.65 19.63
CA LYS A 155 -26.50 11.60 19.23
C LYS A 155 -26.29 12.21 17.84
N ILE A 156 -25.78 11.42 16.90
CA ILE A 156 -25.58 11.78 15.50
C ILE A 156 -26.90 11.59 14.75
N ASP A 157 -27.47 12.66 14.18
CA ASP A 157 -28.67 12.60 13.33
C ASP A 157 -28.28 12.18 11.91
N ILE A 158 -28.40 10.89 11.60
CA ILE A 158 -28.06 10.30 10.30
C ILE A 158 -29.20 9.43 9.76
N THR A 159 -29.47 9.55 8.46
CA THR A 159 -30.51 8.76 7.77
C THR A 159 -30.06 7.32 7.47
N ASP A 160 -31.02 6.41 7.28
CA ASP A 160 -30.77 4.99 6.98
C ASP A 160 -29.99 4.82 5.66
N ASP A 161 -30.41 5.50 4.60
CA ASP A 161 -29.75 5.46 3.29
C ASP A 161 -28.30 6.01 3.35
N ALA A 162 -28.07 7.06 4.15
CA ALA A 162 -26.72 7.59 4.38
C ALA A 162 -25.81 6.58 5.08
N LEU A 163 -26.34 5.85 6.08
CA LEU A 163 -25.60 4.79 6.77
C LEU A 163 -25.26 3.62 5.86
N GLU A 164 -26.16 3.24 4.96
CA GLU A 164 -25.90 2.19 3.96
C GLU A 164 -24.73 2.59 3.05
N LEU A 165 -24.71 3.84 2.57
CA LEU A 165 -23.61 4.35 1.75
C LEU A 165 -22.27 4.40 2.51
N VAL A 166 -22.28 4.77 3.79
CA VAL A 166 -21.08 4.74 4.66
C VAL A 166 -20.53 3.31 4.81
N VAL A 167 -21.42 2.33 4.96
CA VAL A 167 -21.04 0.91 5.06
C VAL A 167 -20.51 0.37 3.75
N GLU A 168 -21.16 0.70 2.64
CA GLU A 168 -20.72 0.32 1.30
C GLU A 168 -19.30 0.86 1.03
N HIS A 169 -19.07 2.14 1.35
CA HIS A 169 -17.76 2.76 1.18
C HIS A 169 -16.69 2.14 2.10
N GLY A 170 -17.05 1.76 3.32
CA GLY A 170 -16.14 1.06 4.23
C GLY A 170 -15.75 -0.35 3.79
N ASN A 171 -16.41 -0.93 2.79
CA ASN A 171 -16.05 -2.21 2.17
C ASN A 171 -15.77 -3.35 3.17
N GLY A 172 -16.60 -3.43 4.22
CA GLY A 172 -16.50 -4.43 5.29
C GLY A 172 -15.38 -4.21 6.32
N SER A 173 -14.78 -3.02 6.36
CA SER A 173 -13.85 -2.54 7.38
C SER A 173 -14.59 -1.73 8.45
N PHE A 174 -14.54 -2.17 9.71
CA PHE A 174 -15.11 -1.39 10.83
C PHE A 174 -14.41 -0.06 10.98
N ARG A 175 -13.07 -0.06 10.91
CA ARG A 175 -12.25 1.13 11.09
C ARG A 175 -12.61 2.21 10.07
N ASP A 176 -12.75 1.81 8.80
CA ASP A 176 -13.01 2.76 7.72
C ASP A 176 -14.46 3.29 7.79
N SER A 177 -15.45 2.42 8.08
CA SER A 177 -16.85 2.88 8.26
C SER A 177 -17.04 3.78 9.48
N ILE A 178 -16.42 3.44 10.63
CA ILE A 178 -16.52 4.25 11.84
C ILE A 178 -15.79 5.58 11.66
N GLY A 179 -14.59 5.56 11.06
CA GLY A 179 -13.85 6.79 10.78
C GLY A 179 -14.60 7.73 9.83
N LEU A 180 -15.32 7.18 8.84
CA LEU A 180 -16.17 8.01 7.97
C LEU A 180 -17.38 8.57 8.72
N LEU A 181 -18.03 7.78 9.60
CA LEU A 181 -19.12 8.27 10.44
C LEU A 181 -18.65 9.42 11.36
N ASP A 182 -17.47 9.26 11.98
CA ASP A 182 -16.84 10.28 12.84
C ASP A 182 -16.51 11.57 12.06
N GLN A 183 -15.99 11.43 10.84
CA GLN A 183 -15.77 12.58 9.96
C GLN A 183 -17.09 13.30 9.63
N LEU A 184 -18.17 12.56 9.38
CA LEU A 184 -19.48 13.12 9.07
C LEU A 184 -20.13 13.78 10.31
N SER A 185 -19.90 13.26 11.52
CA SER A 185 -20.45 13.85 12.75
C SER A 185 -19.90 15.22 13.10
N ASN A 186 -18.75 15.61 12.56
CA ASN A 186 -18.23 16.97 12.67
C ASN A 186 -19.00 17.98 11.80
N THR A 187 -20.06 17.56 11.11
CA THR A 187 -20.97 18.44 10.38
C THR A 187 -22.16 18.79 11.28
N GLU A 188 -22.46 20.08 11.48
CA GLU A 188 -23.52 20.55 12.39
C GLU A 188 -24.96 20.26 11.92
N ALA A 189 -25.14 19.58 10.79
CA ALA A 189 -26.44 19.32 10.18
C ALA A 189 -26.80 17.83 10.19
N LYS A 190 -28.10 17.53 10.09
CA LYS A 190 -28.62 16.21 9.80
C LYS A 190 -27.90 15.60 8.59
N ILE A 191 -27.33 14.42 8.75
CA ILE A 191 -26.56 13.71 7.73
C ILE A 191 -27.52 12.91 6.84
N ASP A 192 -27.82 13.50 5.69
CA ASP A 192 -28.56 12.84 4.61
C ASP A 192 -27.62 12.18 3.59
N LEU A 193 -28.20 11.46 2.63
CA LEU A 193 -27.46 10.78 1.56
C LEU A 193 -26.60 11.77 0.76
N THR A 194 -27.09 12.98 0.52
CA THR A 194 -26.42 14.01 -0.29
C THR A 194 -25.15 14.52 0.39
N ILE A 195 -25.17 14.69 1.71
CA ILE A 195 -23.98 15.09 2.48
C ILE A 195 -22.91 14.00 2.42
N VAL A 196 -23.29 12.73 2.53
CA VAL A 196 -22.34 11.60 2.43
C VAL A 196 -21.76 11.52 1.01
N GLN A 197 -22.60 11.62 -0.02
CA GLN A 197 -22.18 11.64 -1.44
C GLN A 197 -21.17 12.76 -1.70
N ARG A 198 -21.46 13.99 -1.25
CA ARG A 198 -20.57 15.13 -1.39
C ARG A 198 -19.25 14.93 -0.65
N THR A 199 -19.29 14.42 0.58
CA THR A 199 -18.09 14.13 1.38
C THR A 199 -17.19 13.08 0.71
N LEU A 200 -17.80 12.08 0.08
CA LEU A 200 -17.08 11.00 -0.62
C LEU A 200 -16.71 11.35 -2.08
N GLY A 201 -17.18 12.48 -2.61
CA GLY A 201 -17.05 12.82 -4.03
C GLY A 201 -17.75 11.80 -4.94
N ILE A 202 -18.83 11.17 -4.46
CA ILE A 202 -19.67 10.23 -5.21
C ILE A 202 -20.83 11.01 -5.81
N ALA A 203 -21.07 10.81 -7.09
CA ALA A 203 -22.13 11.51 -7.79
C ALA A 203 -23.50 10.86 -7.50
N PRO A 204 -24.61 11.59 -7.59
CA PRO A 204 -25.93 10.99 -7.47
C PRO A 204 -26.16 9.94 -8.56
N SER A 205 -26.75 8.80 -8.21
CA SER A 205 -27.02 7.70 -9.16
C SER A 205 -27.82 8.17 -10.37
N GLU A 206 -28.81 9.05 -10.18
CA GLU A 206 -29.61 9.64 -11.26
C GLU A 206 -28.76 10.39 -12.29
N ALA A 207 -27.73 11.10 -11.84
CA ALA A 207 -26.84 11.85 -12.74
C ALA A 207 -25.93 10.90 -13.54
N ILE A 208 -25.44 9.82 -12.92
CA ILE A 208 -24.63 8.80 -13.59
C ILE A 208 -25.47 7.98 -14.58
N GLU A 209 -26.70 7.60 -14.20
CA GLU A 209 -27.64 6.91 -15.07
C GLU A 209 -28.04 7.78 -16.26
N SER A 210 -28.32 9.07 -16.04
CA SER A 210 -28.60 10.02 -17.11
C SER A 210 -27.42 10.18 -18.06
N LEU A 211 -26.19 10.22 -17.54
CA LEU A 211 -24.98 10.27 -18.35
C LEU A 211 -24.83 8.99 -19.19
N LEU A 212 -25.01 7.82 -18.58
CA LEU A 212 -24.92 6.53 -19.29
C LEU A 212 -26.00 6.39 -20.38
N ALA A 213 -27.22 6.85 -20.09
CA ALA A 213 -28.30 6.89 -21.08
C ALA A 213 -27.95 7.79 -22.26
N ALA A 214 -27.46 9.01 -22.01
CA ALA A 214 -27.04 9.93 -23.07
C ALA A 214 -25.92 9.34 -23.96
N ILE A 215 -24.98 8.61 -23.35
CA ILE A 215 -23.90 7.92 -24.06
C ILE A 215 -24.45 6.81 -24.97
N ARG A 216 -25.42 6.02 -24.50
CA ARG A 216 -26.02 4.91 -25.26
C ARG A 216 -27.00 5.36 -26.34
N GLU A 217 -27.71 6.44 -26.11
CA GLU A 217 -28.62 7.05 -27.09
C GLU A 217 -27.88 7.75 -28.23
N GLY A 218 -26.54 7.85 -28.13
CA GLY A 218 -25.73 8.53 -29.15
C GLY A 218 -26.00 10.03 -29.21
N GLN A 219 -26.30 10.66 -28.06
CA GLN A 219 -26.47 12.11 -28.00
C GLN A 219 -25.19 12.84 -28.42
N THR A 220 -25.33 14.08 -28.88
CA THR A 220 -24.19 14.87 -29.39
C THR A 220 -23.09 15.00 -28.34
N ALA A 221 -21.83 14.90 -28.76
CA ALA A 221 -20.65 15.07 -27.90
C ALA A 221 -20.74 16.30 -26.98
N THR A 222 -21.32 17.40 -27.47
CA THR A 222 -21.54 18.64 -26.69
C THR A 222 -22.45 18.44 -25.48
N LEU A 223 -23.52 17.65 -25.60
CA LEU A 223 -24.43 17.37 -24.47
C LEU A 223 -23.77 16.47 -23.44
N ILE A 224 -23.05 15.44 -23.89
CA ILE A 224 -22.30 14.54 -23.00
C ILE A 224 -21.23 15.32 -22.23
N TYR A 225 -20.48 16.18 -22.93
CA TYR A 225 -19.48 17.05 -22.32
C TYR A 225 -20.11 18.01 -21.30
N ALA A 226 -21.23 18.65 -21.63
CA ALA A 226 -21.92 19.55 -20.70
C ALA A 226 -22.35 18.83 -19.40
N ARG A 227 -22.80 17.57 -19.49
CA ARG A 227 -23.15 16.75 -18.31
C ARG A 227 -21.92 16.37 -17.48
N LEU A 228 -20.79 16.06 -18.12
CA LEU A 228 -19.53 15.80 -17.43
C LEU A 228 -19.01 17.06 -16.73
N SER A 229 -18.98 18.19 -17.43
CA SER A 229 -18.59 19.49 -16.86
C SER A 229 -19.45 19.84 -15.66
N GLU A 230 -20.78 19.64 -15.73
CA GLU A 230 -21.67 19.89 -14.60
C GLU A 230 -21.32 19.03 -13.37
N LEU A 231 -20.88 17.78 -13.56
CA LEU A 231 -20.43 16.93 -12.47
C LEU A 231 -19.10 17.43 -11.88
N PHE A 232 -18.16 17.84 -12.72
CA PHE A 232 -16.85 18.33 -12.29
C PHE A 232 -16.95 19.69 -11.59
N ASP A 233 -17.81 20.58 -12.08
CA ASP A 233 -18.11 21.87 -11.46
C ASP A 233 -18.74 21.72 -10.06
N LYS A 234 -19.47 20.62 -9.84
CA LYS A 234 -20.00 20.23 -8.52
C LYS A 234 -18.97 19.56 -7.62
N GLY A 235 -17.74 19.37 -8.08
CA GLY A 235 -16.62 18.81 -7.32
C GLY A 235 -16.52 17.29 -7.36
N TYR A 236 -17.28 16.59 -8.22
CA TYR A 236 -17.16 15.15 -8.36
C TYR A 236 -15.89 14.78 -9.12
N GLN A 237 -15.12 13.84 -8.59
CA GLN A 237 -13.85 13.46 -9.20
C GLN A 237 -14.05 12.58 -10.45
N PRO A 238 -13.31 12.79 -11.55
CA PRO A 238 -13.41 11.97 -12.76
C PRO A 238 -13.24 10.46 -12.49
N VAL A 239 -12.31 10.08 -11.62
CA VAL A 239 -12.09 8.67 -11.23
C VAL A 239 -13.32 8.08 -10.52
N SER A 240 -14.02 8.87 -9.71
CA SER A 240 -15.24 8.45 -9.02
C SER A 240 -16.38 8.25 -10.02
N VAL A 241 -16.56 9.19 -10.95
CA VAL A 241 -17.56 9.10 -12.03
C VAL A 241 -17.30 7.88 -12.91
N ALA A 242 -16.04 7.64 -13.31
CA ALA A 242 -15.66 6.49 -14.12
C ALA A 242 -15.95 5.16 -13.41
N LYS A 243 -15.64 5.06 -12.11
CA LYS A 243 -15.94 3.87 -11.30
C LYS A 243 -17.43 3.60 -11.17
N GLN A 244 -18.24 4.65 -10.99
CA GLN A 244 -19.70 4.53 -10.89
C GLN A 244 -20.31 4.07 -12.24
N LEU A 245 -19.88 4.66 -13.36
CA LEU A 245 -20.27 4.22 -14.70
C LEU A 245 -19.89 2.74 -14.93
N ALA A 246 -18.66 2.36 -14.59
CA ALA A 246 -18.17 0.99 -14.71
C ALA A 246 -18.97 -0.01 -13.85
N ALA A 247 -19.37 0.39 -12.63
CA ALA A 247 -20.18 -0.45 -11.75
C ALA A 247 -21.57 -0.72 -12.33
N ILE A 248 -22.25 0.33 -12.82
CA ILE A 248 -23.58 0.21 -13.44
C ILE A 248 -23.51 -0.64 -14.71
N LEU A 249 -22.52 -0.39 -15.58
CA LEU A 249 -22.28 -1.20 -16.79
C LEU A 249 -22.06 -2.67 -16.45
N ARG A 250 -21.21 -2.96 -15.45
CA ARG A 250 -20.95 -4.33 -15.00
C ARG A 250 -22.22 -5.00 -14.49
N GLN A 251 -23.02 -4.32 -13.69
CA GLN A 251 -24.28 -4.86 -13.17
C GLN A 251 -25.24 -5.22 -14.31
N GLN A 252 -25.38 -4.35 -15.31
CA GLN A 252 -26.23 -4.58 -16.47
C GLN A 252 -25.72 -5.72 -17.37
N LEU A 253 -24.39 -5.82 -17.56
CA LEU A 253 -23.77 -6.94 -18.28
C LEU A 253 -24.00 -8.28 -17.57
N MET A 254 -23.87 -8.32 -16.25
CA MET A 254 -24.16 -9.53 -15.45
C MET A 254 -25.65 -9.90 -15.46
N ALA A 255 -26.53 -8.92 -15.63
CA ALA A 255 -27.98 -9.12 -15.78
C ALA A 255 -28.41 -9.54 -17.20
N GLY A 256 -27.47 -9.68 -18.15
CA GLY A 256 -27.75 -10.16 -19.50
C GLY A 256 -28.16 -9.10 -20.52
N ALA A 257 -27.72 -7.84 -20.36
CA ALA A 257 -28.01 -6.76 -21.31
C ALA A 257 -27.42 -7.00 -22.73
N THR A 258 -28.09 -6.44 -23.73
CA THR A 258 -28.05 -6.82 -25.17
C THR A 258 -26.93 -6.22 -26.02
N ASN A 259 -26.15 -5.25 -25.52
CA ASN A 259 -25.06 -4.61 -26.31
C ASN A 259 -23.66 -4.97 -25.79
N THR A 260 -23.39 -6.27 -25.74
CA THR A 260 -22.30 -6.86 -24.96
C THR A 260 -20.90 -6.40 -25.41
N THR A 261 -20.64 -6.27 -26.71
CA THR A 261 -19.28 -5.97 -27.20
C THR A 261 -18.85 -4.53 -26.94
N ASN A 262 -19.72 -3.56 -27.22
CA ASN A 262 -19.40 -2.15 -27.03
C ASN A 262 -19.35 -1.82 -25.53
N ASP A 263 -20.29 -2.32 -24.73
CA ASP A 263 -20.32 -2.06 -23.29
C ASP A 263 -19.09 -2.65 -22.58
N ILE A 264 -18.56 -3.79 -23.06
CA ILE A 264 -17.29 -4.35 -22.59
C ILE A 264 -16.12 -3.44 -22.96
N ALA A 265 -16.10 -2.87 -24.18
CA ALA A 265 -15.05 -1.95 -24.60
C ALA A 265 -15.03 -0.66 -23.74
N LEU A 266 -16.22 -0.09 -23.46
CA LEU A 266 -16.35 1.05 -22.56
C LEU A 266 -15.96 0.70 -21.13
N LEU A 267 -16.38 -0.46 -20.63
CA LEU A 267 -15.97 -0.92 -19.30
C LEU A 267 -14.45 -1.03 -19.20
N SER A 268 -13.78 -1.54 -20.23
CA SER A 268 -12.32 -1.62 -20.28
C SER A 268 -11.66 -0.24 -20.21
N SER A 269 -12.12 0.72 -21.01
CA SER A 269 -11.54 2.07 -21.03
C SER A 269 -11.79 2.83 -19.72
N LEU A 270 -12.97 2.67 -19.11
CA LEU A 270 -13.28 3.27 -17.81
C LEU A 270 -12.38 2.77 -16.68
N LEU A 271 -11.92 1.51 -16.74
CA LEU A 271 -10.97 0.97 -15.74
C LEU A 271 -9.58 1.60 -15.88
N GLU A 272 -9.21 2.07 -17.06
CA GLU A 272 -7.93 2.75 -17.32
C GLU A 272 -7.90 4.19 -16.81
N VAL A 273 -9.07 4.83 -16.62
CA VAL A 273 -9.17 6.21 -16.10
C VAL A 273 -8.46 6.36 -14.75
N ALA A 274 -8.58 5.36 -13.87
CA ALA A 274 -7.93 5.38 -12.56
C ALA A 274 -6.39 5.27 -12.63
N LEU A 275 -5.83 4.87 -13.78
CA LEU A 275 -4.40 4.70 -14.02
C LEU A 275 -3.78 5.87 -14.80
N SER A 276 -4.61 6.76 -15.37
CA SER A 276 -4.15 7.90 -16.17
C SER A 276 -3.51 8.99 -15.31
N HIS A 277 -2.52 9.67 -15.87
CA HIS A 277 -1.96 10.91 -15.31
C HIS A 277 -2.93 12.09 -15.41
N ASP A 278 -3.86 12.02 -16.37
CA ASP A 278 -4.97 12.95 -16.54
C ASP A 278 -6.29 12.15 -16.62
N PRO A 279 -6.95 11.90 -15.46
CA PRO A 279 -8.18 11.14 -15.42
C PRO A 279 -9.37 11.83 -16.11
N GLU A 280 -9.37 13.17 -16.17
CA GLU A 280 -10.46 13.94 -16.77
C GLU A 280 -10.46 13.75 -18.29
N ALA A 281 -9.34 14.05 -18.94
CA ALA A 281 -9.20 13.86 -20.38
C ALA A 281 -9.38 12.38 -20.78
N MET A 282 -8.85 11.45 -19.98
CA MET A 282 -9.02 10.02 -20.27
C MET A 282 -10.49 9.58 -20.21
N LEU A 283 -11.26 10.09 -19.25
CA LEU A 283 -12.68 9.80 -19.15
C LEU A 283 -13.45 10.37 -20.35
N GLU A 284 -13.15 11.61 -20.75
CA GLU A 284 -13.76 12.23 -21.92
C GLU A 284 -13.47 11.45 -23.21
N VAL A 285 -12.20 11.12 -23.46
CA VAL A 285 -11.80 10.34 -24.64
C VAL A 285 -12.46 8.96 -24.65
N SER A 286 -12.54 8.30 -23.48
CA SER A 286 -13.18 6.99 -23.34
C SER A 286 -14.66 7.04 -23.73
N ILE A 287 -15.37 8.06 -23.25
CA ILE A 287 -16.79 8.26 -23.53
C ILE A 287 -17.01 8.67 -25.00
N LEU A 288 -16.21 9.60 -25.52
CA LEU A 288 -16.32 10.07 -26.91
C LEU A 288 -16.03 8.94 -27.91
N SER A 289 -15.00 8.14 -27.65
CA SER A 289 -14.65 6.98 -28.49
C SER A 289 -15.79 5.97 -28.56
N TYR A 290 -16.47 5.71 -27.44
CA TYR A 290 -17.64 4.84 -27.42
C TYR A 290 -18.83 5.46 -28.18
N SER A 291 -19.12 6.74 -27.96
CA SER A 291 -20.24 7.42 -28.64
C SER A 291 -20.08 7.42 -30.17
N ALA A 292 -18.85 7.54 -30.68
CA ALA A 292 -18.56 7.44 -32.12
C ALA A 292 -18.85 6.04 -32.69
N VAL A 293 -18.61 4.98 -31.92
CA VAL A 293 -18.92 3.59 -32.31
C VAL A 293 -20.43 3.33 -32.27
N VAL A 294 -21.16 3.93 -31.33
CA VAL A 294 -22.62 3.80 -31.24
C VAL A 294 -23.32 4.52 -32.40
N VAL A 295 -22.88 5.73 -32.75
CA VAL A 295 -23.46 6.53 -33.85
C VAL A 295 -23.26 5.89 -35.23
N THR A 296 -22.23 5.06 -35.40
CA THR A 296 -21.92 4.40 -36.68
C THR A 296 -22.70 3.11 -36.93
N GLN A 297 -23.49 2.62 -35.97
CA GLN A 297 -24.44 1.53 -36.19
C GLN A 297 -25.86 2.10 -36.34
N PRO A 298 -26.48 2.04 -37.52
CA PRO A 298 -27.86 2.50 -37.67
C PRO A 298 -28.78 1.60 -36.84
N ALA A 299 -29.68 2.23 -36.07
CA ALA A 299 -30.75 1.56 -35.36
C ALA A 299 -31.52 0.66 -36.34
N VAL A 300 -31.44 -0.65 -36.16
CA VAL A 300 -32.32 -1.59 -36.84
C VAL A 300 -33.73 -1.30 -36.33
N SER A 301 -34.49 -0.57 -37.14
CA SER A 301 -35.85 -0.13 -36.87
C SER A 301 -36.71 -1.31 -36.43
N ALA A 302 -37.17 -1.28 -35.18
CA ALA A 302 -38.27 -2.10 -34.70
C ALA A 302 -39.54 -1.64 -35.44
N LYS A 303 -39.93 -2.38 -36.47
CA LYS A 303 -41.20 -2.17 -37.18
C LYS A 303 -42.33 -2.70 -36.29
N ALA A 304 -43.19 -1.80 -35.82
CA ALA A 304 -44.48 -2.16 -35.22
C ALA A 304 -45.36 -2.84 -36.28
N PRO A 305 -46.09 -3.94 -35.97
CA PRO A 305 -47.13 -4.42 -36.84
C PRO A 305 -48.45 -3.72 -36.51
N ASP A 306 -48.93 -2.94 -37.47
CA ASP A 306 -50.29 -2.44 -37.54
C ASP A 306 -51.23 -3.59 -37.95
N ALA A 307 -52.41 -3.63 -37.35
CA ALA A 307 -53.38 -4.70 -37.53
C ALA A 307 -54.28 -4.40 -38.73
N THR A 308 -54.35 -5.29 -39.73
CA THR A 308 -55.57 -5.47 -40.54
C THR A 308 -55.66 -6.89 -41.11
N VAL A 309 -56.92 -7.34 -41.11
CA VAL A 309 -57.44 -8.68 -41.34
C VAL A 309 -57.50 -9.02 -42.83
N GLY A 310 -57.19 -10.28 -43.19
CA GLY A 310 -57.48 -10.87 -44.50
C GLY A 310 -57.28 -12.40 -44.47
N HIS A 311 -58.35 -13.14 -44.76
CA HIS A 311 -58.50 -14.59 -44.55
C HIS A 311 -57.91 -15.50 -45.65
N SER A 312 -57.83 -16.79 -45.27
CA SER A 312 -57.76 -18.04 -46.07
C SER A 312 -56.36 -18.68 -46.17
N GLU A 313 -56.17 -20.00 -46.08
CA GLU A 313 -56.87 -21.14 -45.48
C GLU A 313 -55.86 -22.32 -45.58
N SER A 314 -55.96 -23.29 -44.66
CA SER A 314 -55.57 -24.71 -44.86
C SER A 314 -54.08 -25.03 -45.16
N ASN A 315 -53.35 -25.65 -44.20
CA ASN A 315 -53.35 -27.12 -44.05
C ASN A 315 -52.51 -27.61 -42.83
N ARG A 316 -53.14 -28.47 -42.01
CA ARG A 316 -52.60 -29.58 -41.16
C ARG A 316 -51.75 -29.31 -39.89
N GLU A 317 -52.47 -29.14 -38.76
CA GLU A 317 -52.64 -30.06 -37.59
C GLU A 317 -51.47 -30.92 -37.00
N PRO A 318 -51.52 -31.37 -35.71
CA PRO A 318 -50.92 -30.66 -34.58
C PRO A 318 -49.99 -31.50 -33.64
N VAL A 319 -49.38 -30.75 -32.73
CA VAL A 319 -48.62 -31.04 -31.49
C VAL A 319 -48.90 -32.36 -30.74
N ARG A 320 -47.83 -33.01 -30.23
CA ARG A 320 -47.90 -33.84 -29.01
C ARG A 320 -46.92 -33.37 -27.94
N ARG A 321 -47.50 -33.09 -26.77
CA ARG A 321 -46.87 -32.88 -25.44
C ARG A 321 -46.14 -34.13 -24.98
N ILE A 322 -45.10 -33.96 -24.15
CA ILE A 322 -44.69 -34.98 -23.18
C ILE A 322 -44.49 -34.30 -21.82
N ASP A 323 -45.29 -34.76 -20.87
CA ASP A 323 -45.19 -34.51 -19.43
C ASP A 323 -44.09 -35.38 -18.77
N LYS A 324 -43.71 -34.94 -17.56
CA LYS A 324 -42.77 -35.54 -16.59
C LYS A 324 -42.95 -37.05 -16.33
N VAL A 325 -41.90 -37.73 -15.83
CA VAL A 325 -41.81 -38.36 -14.48
C VAL A 325 -40.64 -39.40 -14.37
N ALA A 326 -39.79 -39.17 -13.36
CA ALA A 326 -39.10 -40.05 -12.39
C ALA A 326 -38.43 -41.41 -12.70
N ASN A 327 -37.24 -41.55 -12.07
CA ASN A 327 -36.68 -42.67 -11.28
C ASN A 327 -36.28 -44.04 -11.87
N ALA A 328 -35.02 -44.42 -11.59
CA ALA A 328 -34.57 -45.64 -10.86
C ALA A 328 -33.36 -46.40 -11.45
N THR A 329 -32.19 -46.20 -10.82
CA THR A 329 -31.24 -47.17 -10.20
C THR A 329 -30.82 -48.50 -10.90
N GLN A 330 -29.55 -48.53 -11.38
CA GLN A 330 -28.44 -49.55 -11.26
C GLN A 330 -28.64 -51.06 -11.63
N PRO A 331 -27.60 -51.95 -11.68
CA PRO A 331 -26.12 -51.82 -11.62
C PRO A 331 -25.33 -52.65 -12.69
N ILE A 332 -24.06 -52.32 -13.00
CA ILE A 332 -23.05 -53.31 -13.47
C ILE A 332 -21.66 -53.01 -12.86
N LYS A 333 -21.01 -54.09 -12.41
CA LYS A 333 -19.76 -54.21 -11.63
C LYS A 333 -18.47 -54.00 -12.45
N SER A 334 -17.40 -53.62 -11.74
CA SER A 334 -16.02 -54.17 -11.74
C SER A 334 -14.88 -53.13 -11.86
N GLU A 335 -14.11 -52.99 -10.78
CA GLU A 335 -12.78 -52.35 -10.64
C GLU A 335 -11.67 -53.14 -11.38
N PRO A 336 -10.37 -52.78 -11.31
CA PRO A 336 -9.70 -51.46 -11.31
C PRO A 336 -8.54 -51.40 -12.33
N HIS A 337 -8.21 -50.24 -12.92
CA HIS A 337 -6.89 -50.06 -13.56
C HIS A 337 -6.30 -48.66 -13.37
N ALA A 338 -5.22 -48.66 -12.58
CA ALA A 338 -3.92 -48.01 -12.81
C ALA A 338 -3.87 -46.54 -13.26
N VAL A 339 -3.49 -45.70 -12.28
CA VAL A 339 -2.34 -44.78 -12.31
C VAL A 339 -1.60 -44.73 -13.66
N VAL A 340 -1.70 -43.61 -14.36
CA VAL A 340 -0.73 -43.23 -15.40
C VAL A 340 0.38 -42.42 -14.73
N GLN A 341 1.47 -43.12 -14.42
CA GLN A 341 2.80 -42.55 -14.34
C GLN A 341 3.28 -42.26 -15.77
N THR A 342 3.75 -41.05 -16.02
CA THR A 342 4.61 -40.77 -17.17
C THR A 342 6.05 -40.78 -16.65
N THR A 343 6.79 -41.84 -16.99
CA THR A 343 8.23 -41.98 -16.73
C THR A 343 9.06 -41.17 -17.72
N ALA A 344 10.24 -40.80 -17.21
CA ALA A 344 11.28 -40.01 -17.82
C ALA A 344 12.08 -40.71 -18.94
N ALA A 345 12.62 -39.89 -19.84
CA ALA A 345 13.92 -40.07 -20.51
C ALA A 345 14.50 -38.65 -20.70
N ALA A 346 15.47 -38.26 -19.88
CA ALA A 346 16.90 -38.19 -20.21
C ALA A 346 17.31 -36.81 -20.77
N VAL A 347 17.74 -35.91 -19.87
CA VAL A 347 18.72 -34.86 -20.19
C VAL A 347 19.80 -34.90 -19.12
N GLU A 348 21.02 -34.88 -19.64
CA GLU A 348 22.29 -35.26 -19.07
C GLU A 348 22.83 -34.26 -18.05
N ALA A 349 23.67 -34.76 -17.14
CA ALA A 349 24.23 -34.06 -16.00
C ALA A 349 25.26 -32.99 -16.38
N ALA A 350 25.19 -31.82 -15.74
CA ALA A 350 26.31 -30.89 -15.65
C ALA A 350 26.64 -30.62 -14.17
N LYS A 351 27.81 -31.10 -13.75
CA LYS A 351 28.50 -30.79 -12.49
C LYS A 351 29.44 -29.57 -12.68
N PRO A 352 30.01 -29.01 -11.60
CA PRO A 352 30.22 -27.58 -11.41
C PRO A 352 31.47 -27.06 -12.13
N VAL A 353 31.42 -25.81 -12.60
CA VAL A 353 32.60 -25.13 -13.15
C VAL A 353 33.02 -23.97 -12.26
N ALA A 354 34.33 -23.98 -12.05
CA ALA A 354 35.16 -23.17 -11.21
C ALA A 354 35.21 -21.68 -11.57
N VAL A 355 35.68 -20.91 -10.58
CA VAL A 355 36.27 -19.58 -10.68
C VAL A 355 37.29 -19.49 -11.83
N PRO A 356 37.24 -18.43 -12.65
CA PRO A 356 38.44 -17.93 -13.30
C PRO A 356 38.89 -16.63 -12.64
N GLN A 357 40.15 -16.66 -12.20
CA GLN A 357 40.97 -15.48 -11.95
C GLN A 357 41.34 -14.78 -13.27
N SER A 358 41.73 -13.51 -13.12
CA SER A 358 42.70 -12.74 -13.94
C SER A 358 42.25 -12.08 -15.25
N LEU A 359 42.33 -10.73 -15.20
CA LEU A 359 42.95 -9.81 -16.15
C LEU A 359 42.70 -10.02 -17.66
N ALA A 360 41.83 -9.17 -18.21
CA ALA A 360 41.98 -8.70 -19.57
C ALA A 360 41.70 -7.19 -19.61
N LEU A 361 42.75 -6.44 -19.96
CA LEU A 361 42.72 -5.05 -20.37
C LEU A 361 41.77 -4.91 -21.58
N LEU A 362 40.84 -3.96 -21.49
CA LEU A 362 40.18 -3.41 -22.67
C LEU A 362 40.28 -1.90 -22.55
N ASP A 363 41.30 -1.40 -23.26
CA ASP A 363 41.43 -0.03 -23.72
C ASP A 363 40.15 0.36 -24.47
N ASP A 364 39.48 1.39 -23.99
CA ASP A 364 38.65 2.25 -24.83
C ASP A 364 38.61 3.63 -24.19
N ALA A 365 39.61 4.44 -24.55
CA ALA A 365 39.68 5.86 -24.24
C ALA A 365 39.07 6.65 -25.41
N PRO A 366 38.04 7.49 -25.19
CA PRO A 366 37.73 8.56 -26.12
C PRO A 366 38.47 9.86 -25.75
N GLU A 367 38.73 10.61 -26.81
CA GLU A 367 39.62 11.76 -26.97
C GLU A 367 39.49 12.92 -25.96
N ILE A 368 40.65 13.50 -25.69
CA ILE A 368 40.90 14.67 -24.86
C ILE A 368 40.63 15.94 -25.70
N VAL A 369 39.73 16.81 -25.21
CA VAL A 369 39.67 18.20 -25.67
C VAL A 369 40.53 19.05 -24.71
N ALA A 370 41.64 19.57 -25.23
CA ALA A 370 42.61 20.37 -24.48
C ALA A 370 42.30 21.88 -24.55
N ALA A 371 42.37 22.58 -23.41
CA ALA A 371 42.74 24.01 -23.32
C ALA A 371 43.08 24.47 -21.88
N ALA A 372 44.40 24.62 -21.61
CA ALA A 372 45.14 25.64 -20.82
C ALA A 372 44.81 25.96 -19.32
N PRO A 373 45.73 26.56 -18.51
CA PRO A 373 46.51 25.84 -17.51
C PRO A 373 46.38 26.34 -16.04
N ALA A 374 47.01 25.57 -15.13
CA ALA A 374 47.49 25.94 -13.79
C ALA A 374 46.55 25.86 -12.57
N ALA A 375 46.61 24.71 -11.88
CA ALA A 375 46.90 24.61 -10.45
C ALA A 375 47.35 23.16 -10.15
N GLU A 376 48.63 22.92 -9.87
CA GLU A 376 49.10 21.62 -9.38
C GLU A 376 48.63 21.45 -7.93
N GLY A 377 47.38 21.03 -7.74
CA GLY A 377 46.83 20.65 -6.44
C GLY A 377 47.02 19.15 -6.20
N SER A 378 47.51 18.76 -5.02
CA SER A 378 47.50 17.35 -4.62
C SER A 378 46.14 16.99 -4.02
N LEU A 379 45.63 15.79 -4.34
CA LEU A 379 44.42 15.24 -3.72
C LEU A 379 44.67 15.02 -2.23
N ASN A 380 43.99 15.79 -1.39
CA ASN A 380 44.11 15.75 0.06
C ASN A 380 42.73 15.97 0.72
N PRO A 381 42.58 15.76 2.04
CA PRO A 381 41.29 15.91 2.71
C PRO A 381 40.66 17.31 2.58
N GLU A 382 41.47 18.35 2.36
CA GLU A 382 41.00 19.73 2.21
C GLU A 382 40.43 20.00 0.80
N THR A 383 41.11 19.52 -0.25
CA THR A 383 40.62 19.58 -1.63
C THR A 383 39.38 18.70 -1.81
N TRP A 384 39.26 17.60 -1.05
CA TRP A 384 38.05 16.78 -1.02
C TRP A 384 36.81 17.54 -0.52
N GLN A 385 36.95 18.38 0.51
CA GLN A 385 35.83 19.22 0.97
C GLN A 385 35.41 20.25 -0.09
N GLN A 386 36.37 20.81 -0.82
CA GLN A 386 36.08 21.73 -1.92
C GLN A 386 35.32 21.05 -3.07
N ILE A 387 35.69 19.81 -3.41
CA ILE A 387 34.97 19.00 -4.41
C ILE A 387 33.53 18.73 -3.96
N LEU A 388 33.34 18.38 -2.69
CA LEU A 388 32.02 18.15 -2.11
C LEU A 388 31.15 19.42 -2.11
N ASP A 389 31.73 20.60 -1.85
CA ASP A 389 31.01 21.88 -1.89
C ASP A 389 30.58 22.27 -3.31
N ILE A 390 31.40 21.98 -4.31
CA ILE A 390 31.03 22.17 -5.73
C ILE A 390 29.86 21.25 -6.10
N LEU A 391 29.94 19.96 -5.72
CA LEU A 391 28.87 19.00 -5.95
C LEU A 391 27.58 19.38 -5.21
N LYS A 392 27.67 19.95 -4.01
CA LYS A 392 26.49 20.42 -3.26
C LYS A 392 25.78 21.56 -3.98
N LYS A 393 26.52 22.47 -4.62
CA LYS A 393 25.97 23.62 -5.36
C LYS A 393 25.38 23.22 -6.72
N GLN A 394 26.02 22.30 -7.44
CA GLN A 394 25.61 21.94 -8.80
C GLN A 394 24.70 20.70 -8.87
N HIS A 395 24.87 19.74 -7.96
CA HIS A 395 24.19 18.45 -7.98
C HIS A 395 23.90 17.92 -6.55
N ASN A 396 22.94 18.54 -5.84
CA ASN A 396 22.61 18.23 -4.43
C ASN A 396 22.32 16.73 -4.16
N THR A 397 21.64 16.05 -5.09
CA THR A 397 21.36 14.60 -4.98
C THR A 397 22.63 13.75 -5.10
N LEU A 398 23.56 14.15 -5.96
CA LEU A 398 24.83 13.45 -6.16
C LEU A 398 25.78 13.68 -4.98
N TYR A 399 25.79 14.88 -4.40
CA TYR A 399 26.49 15.19 -3.15
C TYR A 399 26.12 14.23 -2.02
N GLY A 400 24.82 13.94 -1.85
CA GLY A 400 24.36 13.00 -0.82
C GLY A 400 24.96 11.60 -0.96
N ILE A 401 25.21 11.16 -2.20
CA ILE A 401 25.78 9.85 -2.52
C ILE A 401 27.31 9.89 -2.35
N VAL A 402 27.97 10.90 -2.91
CA VAL A 402 29.44 11.01 -2.94
C VAL A 402 30.02 11.31 -1.56
N ARG A 403 29.30 12.03 -0.68
CA ARG A 403 29.70 12.24 0.72
C ARG A 403 29.83 10.92 1.50
N MET A 404 29.09 9.87 1.09
CA MET A 404 29.15 8.56 1.71
C MET A 404 30.25 7.67 1.13
N ALA A 405 31.00 8.13 0.13
CA ALA A 405 32.16 7.44 -0.40
C ALA A 405 33.38 7.64 0.52
N GLN A 406 34.22 6.63 0.62
CA GLN A 406 35.56 6.75 1.19
C GLN A 406 36.54 7.03 0.03
N PRO A 407 37.07 8.24 -0.08
CA PRO A 407 38.09 8.55 -1.07
C PRO A 407 39.42 7.94 -0.65
N ASP A 408 40.07 7.23 -1.57
CA ASP A 408 41.45 6.79 -1.45
C ASP A 408 42.35 7.72 -2.29
N PHE A 409 43.25 8.41 -1.58
CA PHE A 409 44.18 9.40 -2.13
C PHE A 409 45.57 8.83 -2.41
N SER A 410 45.76 7.51 -2.26
CA SER A 410 47.06 6.85 -2.40
C SER A 410 47.64 6.89 -3.82
N LYS A 411 46.82 7.21 -4.84
CA LYS A 411 47.25 7.25 -6.24
C LYS A 411 47.11 8.66 -6.84
N PRO A 412 48.20 9.25 -7.35
CA PRO A 412 48.20 10.64 -7.82
C PRO A 412 47.44 10.89 -9.13
N GLN A 413 47.12 9.85 -9.92
CA GLN A 413 46.46 9.98 -11.23
C GLN A 413 45.01 9.45 -11.27
N ALA A 414 44.51 8.88 -10.16
CA ALA A 414 43.16 8.33 -10.11
C ALA A 414 42.52 8.51 -8.72
N LEU A 415 41.33 9.11 -8.70
CA LEU A 415 40.52 9.21 -7.49
C LEU A 415 39.68 7.94 -7.35
N HIS A 416 40.03 7.12 -6.36
CA HIS A 416 39.28 5.91 -6.05
C HIS A 416 38.19 6.24 -5.01
N LEU A 417 36.93 6.04 -5.39
CA LEU A 417 35.79 6.21 -4.49
C LEU A 417 35.24 4.83 -4.12
N ALA A 418 35.42 4.42 -2.87
CA ALA A 418 34.87 3.19 -2.34
C ALA A 418 33.50 3.45 -1.70
N PHE A 419 32.47 2.72 -2.13
CA PHE A 419 31.12 2.80 -1.58
C PHE A 419 30.77 1.54 -0.80
N ASN A 420 30.12 1.73 0.35
CA ASN A 420 29.63 0.64 1.20
C ASN A 420 28.28 0.05 0.73
N PHE A 421 27.62 0.72 -0.23
CA PHE A 421 26.33 0.28 -0.77
C PHE A 421 26.43 0.15 -2.30
N ALA A 422 26.06 -1.03 -2.83
CA ALA A 422 26.09 -1.30 -4.27
C ALA A 422 25.20 -0.33 -5.07
N PHE A 423 24.10 0.15 -4.48
CA PHE A 423 23.23 1.15 -5.10
C PHE A 423 23.94 2.51 -5.28
N HIS A 424 24.71 2.95 -4.29
CA HIS A 424 25.47 4.21 -4.36
C HIS A 424 26.58 4.12 -5.40
N GLN A 425 27.29 2.99 -5.46
CA GLN A 425 28.29 2.74 -6.50
C GLN A 425 27.68 2.76 -7.89
N LYS A 426 26.56 2.05 -8.10
CA LYS A 426 25.88 1.98 -9.40
C LYS A 426 25.44 3.36 -9.88
N ARG A 427 24.88 4.17 -8.96
CA ARG A 427 24.41 5.52 -9.26
C ARG A 427 25.56 6.51 -9.50
N ALA A 428 26.65 6.42 -8.76
CA ALA A 428 27.86 7.22 -8.99
C ALA A 428 28.58 6.85 -10.30
N ASN A 429 28.40 5.62 -10.79
CA ASN A 429 29.02 5.13 -12.03
C ASN A 429 28.16 5.33 -13.30
N GLU A 430 26.98 5.94 -13.17
CA GLU A 430 26.19 6.38 -14.33
C GLU A 430 26.97 7.47 -15.09
N ALA A 431 27.00 7.41 -16.42
CA ALA A 431 27.81 8.31 -17.27
C ALA A 431 27.67 9.80 -16.88
N LYS A 432 26.42 10.29 -16.77
CA LYS A 432 26.12 11.68 -16.37
C LYS A 432 26.67 12.06 -15.00
N ASN A 433 26.61 11.15 -14.02
CA ASN A 433 27.08 11.40 -12.66
C ASN A 433 28.61 11.30 -12.58
N ARG A 434 29.21 10.39 -13.35
CA ARG A 434 30.66 10.27 -13.46
C ARG A 434 31.27 11.54 -14.07
N ASP A 435 30.64 12.09 -15.12
CA ASP A 435 31.07 13.34 -15.74
C ASP A 435 30.92 14.53 -14.78
N ALA A 436 29.84 14.60 -14.01
CA ALA A 436 29.65 15.62 -12.99
C ALA A 436 30.71 15.55 -11.86
N ILE A 437 31.07 14.33 -11.41
CA ILE A 437 32.14 14.13 -10.43
C ILE A 437 33.50 14.50 -11.05
N ALA A 438 33.78 14.07 -12.28
CA ALA A 438 35.03 14.39 -12.97
C ALA A 438 35.19 15.90 -13.18
N ASN A 439 34.12 16.62 -13.53
CA ASN A 439 34.12 18.08 -13.66
C ASN A 439 34.36 18.78 -12.33
N ALA A 440 33.74 18.30 -11.24
CA ALA A 440 33.98 18.84 -9.90
C ALA A 440 35.42 18.60 -9.41
N VAL A 441 36.01 17.45 -9.74
CA VAL A 441 37.42 17.13 -9.45
C VAL A 441 38.37 17.98 -10.31
N ALA A 442 38.09 18.11 -11.60
CA ALA A 442 38.90 18.91 -12.53
C ALA A 442 38.93 20.39 -12.16
N ALA A 443 37.82 20.92 -11.61
CA ALA A 443 37.75 22.30 -11.12
C ALA A 443 38.67 22.60 -9.93
N VAL A 444 39.13 21.58 -9.20
CA VAL A 444 39.95 21.73 -7.98
C VAL A 444 41.40 21.27 -8.20
N VAL A 445 41.61 20.20 -8.98
CA VAL A 445 42.92 19.52 -9.14
C VAL A 445 43.48 19.64 -10.57
N GLY A 446 42.70 20.16 -11.52
CA GLY A 446 43.07 20.24 -12.94
C GLY A 446 42.60 19.03 -13.74
N SER A 447 42.55 19.18 -15.06
CA SER A 447 42.10 18.14 -16.00
C SER A 447 43.11 17.01 -16.13
N GLY A 448 42.68 15.77 -15.86
CA GLY A 448 43.52 14.56 -16.01
C GLY A 448 43.31 13.45 -14.96
N THR A 449 42.48 13.65 -13.94
CA THR A 449 42.24 12.64 -12.90
C THR A 449 41.12 11.67 -13.30
N VAL A 450 41.42 10.37 -13.35
CA VAL A 450 40.41 9.33 -13.62
C VAL A 450 39.63 9.00 -12.36
N VAL A 451 38.29 9.10 -12.40
CA VAL A 451 37.42 8.73 -11.28
C VAL A 451 37.05 7.25 -11.39
N VAL A 452 37.40 6.46 -10.37
CA VAL A 452 37.14 5.02 -10.31
C VAL A 452 36.24 4.72 -9.12
N CYS A 453 34.98 4.32 -9.40
CA CYS A 453 33.98 3.99 -8.39
C CYS A 453 33.96 2.47 -8.12
N THR A 454 34.36 2.06 -6.92
CA THR A 454 34.42 0.64 -6.52
C THR A 454 33.44 0.34 -5.40
N TYR A 455 32.95 -0.91 -5.36
CA TYR A 455 32.09 -1.41 -4.30
C TYR A 455 32.91 -2.25 -3.33
N ASN A 456 32.88 -1.91 -2.04
CA ASN A 456 33.55 -2.70 -1.01
C ASN A 456 32.53 -3.58 -0.29
N ALA A 457 32.57 -4.88 -0.57
CA ALA A 457 31.66 -5.87 0.03
C ALA A 457 32.04 -6.26 1.47
N ASP A 458 33.29 -6.03 1.88
CA ASP A 458 33.86 -6.51 3.15
C ASP A 458 34.10 -5.41 4.20
N ALA A 459 33.72 -4.16 3.91
CA ALA A 459 33.77 -3.07 4.87
C ALA A 459 32.68 -3.24 5.95
N LYS A 460 33.01 -3.94 7.04
CA LYS A 460 32.33 -3.74 8.33
C LYS A 460 32.20 -2.23 8.56
N ALA A 461 30.99 -1.77 8.89
CA ALA A 461 30.66 -0.38 9.11
C ALA A 461 31.68 0.33 10.03
N ALA A 462 32.69 0.96 9.42
CA ALA A 462 33.56 1.89 10.10
C ALA A 462 32.75 3.18 10.26
N GLN A 463 32.47 3.54 11.51
CA GLN A 463 31.88 4.83 11.87
C GLN A 463 32.71 5.96 11.26
N PRO A 464 32.09 7.06 10.81
CA PRO A 464 32.85 8.24 10.44
C PRO A 464 33.59 8.74 11.69
N VAL A 465 34.91 8.92 11.56
CA VAL A 465 35.71 9.66 12.54
C VAL A 465 35.17 11.10 12.57
N LEU A 466 34.30 11.39 13.54
CA LEU A 466 33.99 12.74 13.94
C LEU A 466 35.27 13.32 14.55
N ALA A 467 35.90 14.26 13.83
CA ALA A 467 36.86 15.17 14.45
C ALA A 467 36.12 15.84 15.63
N GLN A 468 36.62 15.62 16.84
CA GLN A 468 36.12 16.24 18.05
C GLN A 468 36.28 17.76 17.94
N VAL A 469 35.16 18.46 17.77
CA VAL A 469 35.08 19.88 18.09
C VAL A 469 34.72 19.97 19.59
N PRO A 470 35.52 20.66 20.43
CA PRO A 470 35.17 20.82 21.83
C PRO A 470 33.87 21.61 21.95
N ALA A 471 32.94 21.08 22.76
CA ALA A 471 31.65 21.71 23.02
C ALA A 471 31.82 23.09 23.67
N PRO A 472 31.08 24.14 23.23
CA PRO A 472 30.97 25.35 24.02
C PRO A 472 30.09 25.05 25.24
N SER A 473 30.63 25.34 26.42
CA SER A 473 29.96 25.30 27.71
C SER A 473 28.70 26.17 27.71
N LYS A 474 27.52 25.55 27.80
CA LYS A 474 26.27 26.25 28.13
C LYS A 474 26.24 26.53 29.64
N GLN A 475 26.70 27.71 30.04
CA GLN A 475 26.18 28.37 31.24
C GLN A 475 24.84 29.02 30.86
N ALA A 476 23.75 28.60 31.51
CA ALA A 476 22.46 29.26 31.41
C ALA A 476 22.53 30.57 32.21
N ALA A 477 22.62 31.71 31.51
CA ALA A 477 22.39 33.02 32.10
C ALA A 477 20.89 33.31 32.08
N VAL A 478 20.28 33.40 33.26
CA VAL A 478 18.91 33.88 33.46
C VAL A 478 18.95 35.41 33.34
N ALA A 479 18.31 35.98 32.32
CA ALA A 479 18.14 37.42 32.22
C ALA A 479 17.10 37.89 33.27
N THR A 480 17.50 38.83 34.11
CA THR A 480 16.67 39.56 35.07
C THR A 480 16.56 41.02 34.63
N ASP A 481 15.47 41.69 34.96
CA ASP A 481 15.38 43.15 34.79
C ASP A 481 16.18 43.89 35.88
N THR A 482 16.26 45.22 35.79
CA THR A 482 17.07 46.08 36.68
C THR A 482 16.65 46.05 38.16
N ASN A 483 15.59 45.32 38.51
CA ASN A 483 15.14 45.11 39.89
C ASN A 483 15.13 43.63 40.32
N GLY A 484 15.67 42.71 39.51
CA GLY A 484 16.03 41.35 39.94
C GLY A 484 14.90 40.31 39.96
N ASN A 485 13.79 40.53 39.26
CA ASN A 485 12.72 39.52 39.15
C ASN A 485 12.77 38.73 37.82
N PRO A 486 12.45 37.41 37.83
CA PRO A 486 12.39 36.60 36.61
C PRO A 486 11.08 36.84 35.84
N LEU A 487 11.20 37.21 34.55
CA LEU A 487 10.07 37.47 33.66
C LEU A 487 9.33 36.17 33.29
N SER A 488 8.10 36.03 33.78
CA SER A 488 7.15 34.98 33.37
C SER A 488 6.19 35.48 32.29
N THR A 489 6.19 34.78 31.13
CA THR A 489 5.05 34.60 30.18
C THR A 489 4.65 35.84 29.36
N ILE A 490 4.49 35.80 28.02
CA ILE A 490 3.24 35.45 27.31
C ILE A 490 3.48 35.33 25.78
N SER A 491 2.71 34.42 25.20
CA SER A 491 2.64 33.90 23.82
C SER A 491 2.09 34.88 22.76
N ASN A 492 2.23 34.45 21.48
CA ASN A 492 1.38 34.75 20.31
C ASN A 492 1.60 36.03 19.50
N ILE A 493 2.23 35.88 18.33
CA ILE A 493 1.90 36.65 17.12
C ILE A 493 1.82 35.64 15.95
N PHE A 494 0.59 35.41 15.47
CA PHE A 494 0.09 34.56 14.37
C PHE A 494 -0.42 33.14 14.71
N GLY A 495 -1.74 33.06 14.92
CA GLY A 495 -2.55 31.86 14.72
C GLY A 495 -3.91 31.89 15.41
N GLY A 496 -4.94 32.47 14.77
CA GLY A 496 -6.35 32.23 15.12
C GLY A 496 -7.27 33.45 15.05
N VAL A 497 -8.13 33.50 14.03
CA VAL A 497 -9.38 34.29 13.90
C VAL A 497 -10.30 33.38 13.08
N GLU A 498 -11.54 33.07 13.42
CA GLU A 498 -12.45 33.29 14.55
C GLU A 498 -13.56 32.22 14.34
N MET A 499 -14.09 31.66 15.42
CA MET A 499 -15.42 31.06 15.46
C MET A 499 -16.29 31.98 16.32
N VAL A 500 -17.41 32.40 15.77
CA VAL A 500 -18.56 33.03 16.45
C VAL A 500 -19.76 32.28 15.84
N GLU A 501 -20.66 31.63 16.58
CA GLU A 501 -21.08 31.74 17.97
C GLU A 501 -21.56 30.37 18.49
#